data_AF-A0A925Q9A7-F1
#
_entry.id   AF-A0A925Q9A7-F1
#
_cell.length_a   1.000
_cell.length_b   1.000
_cell.length_c   1.000
_cell.angle_alpha   90.00
_cell.angle_beta   90.00
_cell.angle_gamma   90.00
#
_symmetry.space_group_name_H-M   'P 1'
#
loop_
_entity.id
_entity.type
_entity.pdbx_description
1 polymer ?
#
loop_
_entity_poly.entity_id
_entity_poly.type
_entity_poly.pdbx_seq_one_letter_code
_entity_poly.pdbx_strand_id
1 'polypeptide(L)'
;MNDWINKELQGFAEMEKEKQRQESRRTLITSQSSRLWGDLKFAIQSSVQQLNQTPELRKRVGELKYQDGIDRIEVTKQTFPAIYLTITNHSRDFGIERLVRANVANPQDDKSRETLDLELDSNDHIFMINKAGKPLTVDDAVHYLFAPFLHPELLGVE
;
A
#
# COMPACT_ATOMS: atom_id res chain seq x y z
N MET A 1 -32.41 -35.37 -28.32
CA MET A 1 -32.37 -34.02 -27.73
C MET A 1 -31.03 -33.92 -27.00
N ASN A 2 -30.14 -33.02 -27.41
CA ASN A 2 -28.72 -33.04 -27.02
C ASN A 2 -28.47 -32.22 -25.74
N ASP A 3 -28.90 -32.76 -24.60
CA ASP A 3 -28.83 -32.09 -23.29
C ASP A 3 -27.40 -31.80 -22.83
N TRP A 4 -26.41 -32.56 -23.31
CA TRP A 4 -25.00 -32.31 -22.99
C TRP A 4 -24.42 -31.11 -23.75
N ILE A 5 -24.84 -30.87 -25.00
CA ILE A 5 -24.40 -29.70 -25.79
C ILE A 5 -24.95 -28.40 -25.18
N ASN A 6 -26.20 -28.42 -24.70
CA ASN A 6 -26.79 -27.26 -24.04
C ASN A 6 -26.09 -26.91 -22.72
N LYS A 7 -25.63 -27.92 -21.96
CA LYS A 7 -24.84 -27.71 -20.74
C LYS A 7 -23.46 -27.12 -21.03
N GLU A 8 -22.77 -27.60 -22.06
CA GLU A 8 -21.48 -27.02 -22.48
C GLU A 8 -21.64 -25.56 -22.95
N LEU A 9 -22.67 -25.26 -23.74
CA LEU A 9 -22.98 -23.89 -24.18
C LEU A 9 -23.31 -22.95 -23.01
N GLN A 10 -24.03 -23.45 -21.99
CA GLN A 10 -24.27 -22.70 -20.76
C GLN A 10 -22.96 -22.43 -19.99
N GLY A 11 -22.08 -23.43 -19.88
CA GLY A 11 -20.76 -23.29 -19.29
C GLY A 11 -19.91 -22.23 -19.98
N PHE A 12 -19.88 -22.20 -21.31
CA PHE A 12 -19.17 -21.14 -22.05
C PHE A 12 -19.77 -19.75 -21.83
N ALA A 13 -21.10 -19.64 -21.79
CA ALA A 13 -21.77 -18.36 -21.53
C ALA A 13 -21.50 -17.84 -20.10
N GLU A 14 -21.41 -18.72 -19.11
CA GLU A 14 -21.06 -18.36 -17.73
C GLU A 14 -19.60 -17.94 -17.61
N MET A 15 -18.67 -18.64 -18.26
CA MET A 15 -17.25 -18.26 -18.30
C MET A 15 -17.04 -16.89 -18.96
N GLU A 16 -17.73 -16.62 -20.07
CA GLU A 16 -17.63 -15.33 -20.77
C GLU A 16 -18.18 -14.19 -19.92
N LYS A 17 -19.31 -14.41 -19.22
CA LYS A 17 -19.87 -13.42 -18.28
C LYS A 17 -18.93 -13.14 -17.12
N GLU A 18 -18.31 -14.17 -16.55
CA GLU A 18 -17.36 -13.98 -15.45
C GLU A 18 -16.13 -13.22 -15.92
N LYS A 19 -15.60 -13.53 -17.10
CA LYS A 19 -14.48 -12.80 -17.71
C LYS A 19 -14.82 -11.31 -17.90
N GLN A 20 -16.00 -11.01 -18.45
CA GLN A 20 -16.45 -9.62 -18.64
C GLN A 20 -16.61 -8.87 -17.31
N ARG A 21 -17.10 -9.55 -16.26
CA ARG A 21 -17.18 -8.98 -14.90
C ARG A 21 -15.80 -8.66 -14.35
N GLN A 22 -14.84 -9.59 -14.47
CA GLN A 22 -13.47 -9.39 -14.01
C GLN A 22 -12.78 -8.24 -14.77
N GLU A 23 -12.98 -8.13 -16.08
CA GLU A 23 -12.46 -7.02 -16.89
C GLU A 23 -13.08 -5.67 -16.51
N SER A 24 -14.39 -5.64 -16.26
CA SER A 24 -15.10 -4.45 -15.79
C SER A 24 -14.58 -4.00 -14.41
N ARG A 25 -14.43 -4.94 -13.46
CA ARG A 25 -13.85 -4.66 -12.13
C ARG A 25 -12.42 -4.12 -12.24
N ARG A 26 -11.58 -4.72 -13.07
CA ARG A 26 -10.20 -4.27 -13.30
C ARG A 26 -10.15 -2.84 -13.86
N THR A 27 -11.04 -2.51 -14.79
CA THR A 27 -11.14 -1.17 -15.38
C THR A 27 -11.56 -0.15 -14.33
N LEU A 28 -12.55 -0.49 -13.49
CA LEU A 28 -13.00 0.36 -12.40
C LEU A 28 -11.90 0.63 -11.38
N ILE A 29 -11.18 -0.40 -10.92
CA ILE A 29 -10.02 -0.25 -10.01
C ILE A 29 -8.99 0.70 -10.61
N THR A 30 -8.60 0.45 -11.87
CA THR A 30 -7.60 1.29 -12.57
C THR A 30 -8.07 2.74 -12.68
N SER A 31 -9.36 2.98 -12.90
CA SER A 31 -9.92 4.33 -13.02
C SER A 31 -9.99 5.08 -11.69
N GLN A 32 -10.23 4.37 -10.58
CA GLN A 32 -10.39 4.96 -9.27
C GLN A 32 -9.07 5.05 -8.48
N SER A 33 -8.06 4.26 -8.85
CA SER A 33 -6.77 4.20 -8.15
C SER A 33 -6.04 5.53 -8.11
N SER A 34 -6.16 6.37 -9.15
CA SER A 34 -5.54 7.70 -9.16
C SER A 34 -6.07 8.62 -8.06
N ARG A 35 -7.36 8.53 -7.74
CA ARG A 35 -7.97 9.33 -6.66
C ARG A 35 -7.49 8.85 -5.30
N LEU A 36 -7.57 7.53 -5.07
CA LEU A 36 -7.09 6.91 -3.84
C LEU A 36 -5.59 7.18 -3.61
N TRP A 37 -4.80 7.18 -4.67
CA TRP A 37 -3.39 7.55 -4.65
C TRP A 37 -3.18 9.01 -4.21
N GLY A 38 -3.98 9.94 -4.74
CA GLY A 38 -3.96 11.34 -4.33
C GLY A 38 -4.31 11.52 -2.85
N ASP A 39 -5.34 10.82 -2.38
CA ASP A 39 -5.76 10.86 -0.98
C ASP A 39 -4.67 10.31 -0.05
N LEU A 40 -4.05 9.18 -0.43
CA LEU A 40 -2.92 8.59 0.30
C LEU A 40 -1.71 9.54 0.36
N LYS A 41 -1.34 10.17 -0.78
CA LYS A 41 -0.26 11.17 -0.83
C LYS A 41 -0.48 12.30 0.16
N PHE A 42 -1.67 12.88 0.13
CA PHE A 42 -2.03 13.98 1.00
C PHE A 42 -1.97 13.56 2.48
N ALA A 43 -2.51 12.39 2.82
CA ALA A 43 -2.50 11.88 4.19
C ALA A 43 -1.09 11.59 4.71
N ILE A 44 -0.22 11.02 3.88
CA ILE A 44 1.20 10.78 4.21
C ILE A 44 1.92 12.11 4.43
N GLN A 45 1.78 13.06 3.51
CA GLN A 45 2.41 14.37 3.62
C GLN A 45 1.98 15.10 4.90
N SER A 46 0.67 15.10 5.18
CA SER A 46 0.10 15.72 6.38
C SER A 46 0.64 15.06 7.65
N SER A 47 0.74 13.73 7.67
CA SER A 47 1.27 12.97 8.81
C SER A 47 2.75 13.24 9.04
N VAL A 48 3.57 13.33 7.98
CA VAL A 48 4.98 13.75 8.09
C VAL A 48 5.08 15.15 8.69
N GLN A 49 4.27 16.10 8.22
CA GLN A 49 4.25 17.47 8.73
C GLN A 49 3.87 17.49 10.21
N GLN A 50 2.82 16.78 10.60
CA GLN A 50 2.35 16.72 11.99
C GLN A 50 3.38 16.08 12.92
N LEU A 51 4.03 14.99 12.50
CA LEU A 51 5.11 14.34 13.25
C LEU A 51 6.29 15.28 13.47
N ASN A 52 6.69 16.02 12.43
CA ASN A 52 7.79 16.98 12.51
C ASN A 52 7.43 18.25 13.33
N GLN A 53 6.18 18.67 13.34
CA GLN A 53 5.72 19.84 14.09
C GLN A 53 5.45 19.53 15.56
N THR A 54 5.18 18.27 15.91
CA THR A 54 4.90 17.85 17.29
C THR A 54 6.22 17.53 18.01
N PRO A 55 6.68 18.35 18.99
CA PRO A 55 8.03 18.21 19.55
C PRO A 55 8.30 16.85 20.20
N GLU A 56 7.31 16.28 20.87
CA GLU A 56 7.43 14.98 21.54
C GLU A 56 7.62 13.83 20.53
N LEU A 57 6.87 13.86 19.43
CA LEU A 57 6.97 12.87 18.36
C LEU A 57 8.27 13.06 17.57
N ARG A 58 8.64 14.29 17.21
CA ARG A 58 9.91 14.59 16.55
C ARG A 58 11.11 14.16 17.39
N LYS A 59 11.06 14.32 18.72
CA LYS A 59 12.13 13.86 19.62
C LYS A 59 12.27 12.34 19.61
N ARG A 60 11.15 11.60 19.53
CA ARG A 60 11.13 10.14 19.52
C ARG A 60 11.53 9.55 18.16
N VAL A 61 10.92 10.05 17.10
CA VAL A 61 11.04 9.50 15.74
C VAL A 61 12.23 10.10 14.99
N GLY A 62 12.62 11.33 15.30
CA GLY A 62 13.50 12.14 14.47
C GLY A 62 12.73 12.91 13.42
N GLU A 63 13.46 13.70 12.62
CA GLU A 63 12.87 14.43 11.50
C GLU A 63 12.68 13.51 10.30
N LEU A 64 11.46 13.51 9.75
CA LEU A 64 11.10 12.78 8.55
C LEU A 64 11.13 13.71 7.34
N LYS A 65 11.68 13.25 6.22
CA LYS A 65 11.64 13.95 4.94
C LYS A 65 10.65 13.27 4.02
N TYR A 66 9.78 14.05 3.40
CA TYR A 66 8.80 13.61 2.41
C TYR A 66 9.22 14.09 1.02
N GLN A 67 9.18 13.20 0.04
CA GLN A 67 9.35 13.54 -1.38
C GLN A 67 8.19 12.95 -2.17
N ASP A 68 7.58 13.79 -3.00
CA ASP A 68 6.47 13.42 -3.88
C ASP A 68 6.96 13.29 -5.33
N GLY A 69 6.58 12.20 -5.96
CA GLY A 69 6.72 11.94 -7.39
C GLY A 69 5.35 11.59 -7.99
N ILE A 70 5.30 11.45 -9.32
CA ILE A 70 4.03 11.18 -10.03
C ILE A 70 3.41 9.86 -9.52
N ASP A 71 4.17 8.78 -9.61
CA ASP A 71 3.76 7.41 -9.23
C ASP A 71 4.56 6.88 -8.03
N ARG A 72 5.22 7.77 -7.27
CA ARG A 72 6.12 7.36 -6.18
C ARG A 72 6.11 8.35 -5.04
N ILE A 73 6.08 7.84 -3.81
CA ILE A 73 6.25 8.60 -2.57
C ILE A 73 7.47 8.05 -1.84
N GLU A 74 8.29 8.94 -1.29
CA GLU A 74 9.38 8.55 -0.40
C GLU A 74 9.26 9.27 0.94
N VAL A 75 9.35 8.50 2.03
CA VAL A 75 9.50 9.01 3.38
C VAL A 75 10.80 8.48 3.95
N THR A 76 11.67 9.38 4.40
CA THR A 76 13.00 9.01 4.89
C THR A 76 13.28 9.60 6.27
N LYS A 77 13.85 8.76 7.14
CA LYS A 77 14.44 9.14 8.41
C LYS A 77 15.95 8.91 8.29
N GLN A 78 16.74 9.96 8.42
CA GLN A 78 18.20 9.88 8.27
C GLN A 78 18.94 9.69 9.60
N THR A 79 18.26 9.88 10.74
CA THR A 79 18.83 9.62 12.07
C THR A 79 18.80 8.12 12.37
N PHE A 80 19.71 7.64 13.21
CA PHE A 80 19.82 6.22 13.53
C PHE A 80 18.61 5.70 14.37
N PRO A 81 18.05 4.52 14.07
CA PRO A 81 18.25 3.74 12.84
C PRO A 81 17.64 4.48 11.64
N ALA A 82 18.37 4.50 10.52
CA ALA A 82 17.90 5.16 9.31
C ALA A 82 16.85 4.28 8.63
N ILE A 83 15.72 4.87 8.25
CA ILE A 83 14.57 4.15 7.70
C ILE A 83 14.15 4.84 6.41
N TYR A 84 13.93 4.05 5.37
CA TYR A 84 13.44 4.49 4.07
C TYR A 84 12.17 3.74 3.78
N LEU A 85 11.10 4.47 3.49
CA LEU A 85 9.83 3.95 3.01
C LEU A 85 9.60 4.51 1.61
N THR A 86 9.41 3.62 0.64
CA THR A 86 9.05 3.97 -0.73
C THR A 86 7.73 3.31 -1.05
N ILE A 87 6.78 4.08 -1.58
CA ILE A 87 5.49 3.58 -2.05
C ILE A 87 5.38 3.91 -3.52
N THR A 88 5.04 2.94 -4.35
CA THR A 88 4.93 3.08 -5.81
C THR A 88 3.55 2.67 -6.28
N ASN A 89 2.94 3.49 -7.13
CA ASN A 89 1.63 3.23 -7.71
C ASN A 89 1.78 2.39 -8.99
N HIS A 90 1.26 1.15 -8.99
CA HIS A 90 1.24 0.28 -10.17
C HIS A 90 -0.13 0.25 -10.85
N SER A 91 -0.97 1.26 -10.61
CA SER A 91 -2.36 1.38 -11.09
C SER A 91 -3.37 0.37 -10.53
N ARG A 92 -2.93 -0.82 -10.12
CA ARG A 92 -3.77 -1.91 -9.58
C ARG A 92 -3.43 -2.29 -8.15
N ASP A 93 -2.26 -1.91 -7.69
CA ASP A 93 -1.76 -2.10 -6.34
C ASP A 93 -0.80 -0.96 -6.02
N PHE A 94 -0.50 -0.81 -4.73
CA PHE A 94 0.58 0.05 -4.27
C PHE A 94 1.72 -0.83 -3.77
N GLY A 95 2.85 -0.81 -4.48
CA GLY A 95 4.07 -1.47 -4.04
C GLY A 95 4.72 -0.71 -2.90
N ILE A 96 5.09 -1.40 -1.82
CA ILE A 96 5.77 -0.84 -0.67
C ILE A 96 7.17 -1.46 -0.57
N GLU A 97 8.18 -0.62 -0.50
CA GLU A 97 9.53 -1.02 -0.10
C GLU A 97 9.91 -0.33 1.21
N ARG A 98 10.42 -1.09 2.17
CA ARG A 98 11.05 -0.56 3.37
C ARG A 98 12.48 -1.02 3.44
N LEU A 99 13.34 -0.11 3.88
CA LEU A 99 14.74 -0.39 4.14
C LEU A 99 15.10 0.19 5.51
N VAL A 100 15.59 -0.65 6.40
CA VAL A 100 16.03 -0.29 7.74
C VAL A 100 17.52 -0.50 7.85
N ARG A 101 18.23 0.55 8.25
CA ARG A 101 19.68 0.55 8.48
C ARG A 101 19.94 0.77 9.97
N ALA A 102 19.99 -0.34 10.70
CA ALA A 102 20.12 -0.37 12.15
C ALA A 102 21.49 -0.86 12.65
N ASN A 103 22.40 -1.30 11.78
CA ASN A 103 23.66 -1.88 12.23
C ASN A 103 24.86 -1.34 11.45
N VAL A 104 25.81 -0.72 12.16
CA VAL A 104 27.06 -0.17 11.59
C VAL A 104 28.13 -1.25 11.41
N ALA A 105 28.02 -2.35 12.17
CA ALA A 105 29.03 -3.42 12.23
C ALA A 105 28.72 -4.61 11.32
N ASN A 106 27.44 -4.83 10.95
CA ASN A 106 27.04 -5.88 10.03
C ASN A 106 25.93 -5.34 9.10
N PRO A 107 26.22 -4.98 7.84
CA PRO A 107 25.32 -4.27 6.93
C PRO A 107 24.27 -5.21 6.31
N GLN A 108 23.65 -6.08 7.10
CA GLN A 108 22.39 -6.70 6.68
C GLN A 108 21.31 -5.63 6.77
N ASP A 109 21.21 -4.87 5.69
CA ASP A 109 20.09 -4.01 5.36
C ASP A 109 18.80 -4.85 5.45
N ASP A 110 17.96 -4.59 6.45
CA ASP A 110 16.65 -5.24 6.52
C ASP A 110 15.75 -4.58 5.48
N LYS A 111 15.61 -5.25 4.35
CA LYS A 111 14.76 -4.83 3.24
C LYS A 111 13.51 -5.69 3.21
N SER A 112 12.36 -5.07 3.41
CA SER A 112 11.06 -5.71 3.21
C SER A 112 10.33 -5.11 2.01
N ARG A 113 9.58 -5.97 1.32
CA ARG A 113 8.72 -5.61 0.19
C ARG A 113 7.35 -6.21 0.40
N GLU A 114 6.33 -5.43 0.12
CA GLU A 114 4.93 -5.89 0.14
C GLU A 114 4.09 -5.08 -0.84
N THR A 115 2.82 -5.45 -0.97
CA THR A 115 1.82 -4.72 -1.76
C THR A 115 0.63 -4.37 -0.87
N LEU A 116 0.01 -3.22 -1.16
CA LEU A 116 -1.39 -2.99 -0.81
C LEU A 116 -2.22 -3.25 -2.05
N ASP A 117 -3.00 -4.33 -2.01
CA ASP A 117 -3.87 -4.69 -3.12
C ASP A 117 -5.07 -3.73 -3.14
N LEU A 118 -5.56 -3.41 -4.34
CA LEU A 118 -6.74 -2.57 -4.50
C LEU A 118 -7.94 -3.43 -4.89
N GLU A 119 -9.00 -3.34 -4.11
CA GLU A 119 -10.25 -4.06 -4.36
C GLU A 119 -11.46 -3.12 -4.36
N LEU A 120 -12.58 -3.62 -4.89
CA LEU A 120 -13.86 -2.93 -4.89
C LEU A 120 -14.81 -3.60 -3.90
N ASP A 121 -15.45 -2.79 -3.07
CA ASP A 121 -16.48 -3.25 -2.15
C ASP A 121 -17.78 -3.61 -2.91
N SER A 122 -18.84 -3.93 -2.18
CA SER A 122 -20.15 -4.24 -2.78
C SER A 122 -20.83 -3.05 -3.46
N ASN A 123 -20.34 -1.83 -3.23
CA ASN A 123 -20.84 -0.57 -3.79
C ASN A 123 -19.89 -0.01 -4.86
N ASP A 124 -18.95 -0.80 -5.36
CA ASP A 124 -17.90 -0.41 -6.31
C ASP A 124 -16.98 0.73 -5.82
N HIS A 125 -16.83 0.90 -4.51
CA HIS A 125 -15.83 1.78 -3.93
C HIS A 125 -14.48 1.07 -3.79
N ILE A 126 -13.43 1.74 -4.25
CA ILE A 126 -12.06 1.24 -4.12
C ILE A 126 -11.54 1.35 -2.68
N PHE A 127 -10.88 0.30 -2.20
CA PHE A 127 -10.19 0.28 -0.91
C PHE A 127 -8.88 -0.51 -0.98
N MET A 128 -8.03 -0.33 0.04
CA MET A 128 -6.74 -1.03 0.15
C MET A 128 -6.87 -2.28 1.01
N ILE A 129 -6.12 -3.32 0.66
CA ILE A 129 -5.97 -4.54 1.46
C ILE A 129 -4.49 -4.77 1.73
N ASN A 130 -4.13 -5.02 2.98
CA ASN A 130 -2.74 -5.37 3.31
C ASN A 130 -2.44 -6.85 3.06
N LYS A 131 -1.17 -7.23 3.20
CA LYS A 131 -0.72 -8.63 3.05
C LYS A 131 -1.46 -9.65 3.94
N ALA A 132 -2.06 -9.21 5.06
CA ALA A 132 -2.84 -10.07 5.94
C ALA A 132 -4.31 -10.22 5.53
N GLY A 133 -4.73 -9.63 4.39
CA GLY A 133 -6.11 -9.64 3.92
C GLY A 133 -7.02 -8.66 4.65
N LYS A 134 -6.47 -7.72 5.43
CA LYS A 134 -7.25 -6.73 6.18
C LYS A 134 -7.54 -5.51 5.30
N PRO A 135 -8.81 -5.06 5.19
CA PRO A 135 -9.14 -3.81 4.54
C PRO A 135 -8.61 -2.62 5.36
N LEU A 136 -8.07 -1.62 4.66
CA LEU A 136 -7.50 -0.41 5.23
C LEU A 136 -8.20 0.82 4.66
N THR A 137 -8.60 1.72 5.55
CA THR A 137 -8.88 3.12 5.19
C THR A 137 -7.57 3.84 4.84
N VAL A 138 -7.64 5.06 4.31
CA VAL A 138 -6.44 5.88 4.06
C VAL A 138 -5.66 6.11 5.36
N ASP A 139 -6.33 6.46 6.44
CA ASP A 139 -5.68 6.70 7.74
C ASP A 139 -5.07 5.42 8.33
N ASP A 140 -5.76 4.28 8.21
CA ASP A 140 -5.21 2.99 8.64
C ASP A 140 -3.99 2.60 7.80
N ALA A 141 -4.01 2.88 6.49
CA ALA A 141 -2.88 2.65 5.61
C ALA A 141 -1.69 3.52 6.00
N VAL A 142 -1.90 4.80 6.33
CA VAL A 142 -0.82 5.66 6.83
C VAL A 142 -0.25 5.11 8.13
N HIS A 143 -1.07 4.76 9.13
CA HIS A 143 -0.57 4.15 10.36
C HIS A 143 0.23 2.86 10.11
N TYR A 144 -0.29 2.01 9.24
CA TYR A 144 0.37 0.76 8.83
C TYR A 144 1.73 1.02 8.16
N LEU A 145 1.80 1.98 7.24
CA LEU A 145 3.01 2.38 6.53
C LEU A 145 4.05 2.99 7.48
N PHE A 146 3.60 3.76 8.47
CA PHE A 146 4.46 4.50 9.41
C PHE A 146 4.91 3.70 10.62
N ALA A 147 4.35 2.51 10.87
CA ALA A 147 4.71 1.65 11.98
C ALA A 147 6.24 1.48 12.20
N PRO A 148 7.08 1.31 11.14
CA PRO A 148 8.53 1.21 11.31
C PRO A 148 9.18 2.46 11.92
N PHE A 149 8.65 3.66 11.62
CA PHE A 149 9.19 4.91 12.17
C PHE A 149 8.79 5.11 13.63
N LEU A 150 7.57 4.69 13.99
CA LEU A 150 6.99 4.85 15.32
C LEU A 150 7.48 3.79 16.32
N HIS A 151 7.76 2.59 15.81
CA HIS A 151 8.15 1.41 16.57
C HIS A 151 9.39 0.73 15.96
N PRO A 152 10.54 1.42 15.89
CA PRO A 152 11.77 0.84 15.36
C PRO A 152 12.24 -0.40 16.14
N GLU A 153 11.84 -0.55 17.40
CA GLU A 153 12.08 -1.72 18.24
C GLU A 153 11.47 -3.02 17.70
N LEU A 154 10.41 -2.93 16.88
CA LEU A 154 9.78 -4.09 16.26
C LEU A 154 10.55 -4.63 15.05
N LEU A 155 11.58 -3.90 14.58
CA LEU A 155 12.36 -4.21 13.39
C LEU A 155 13.64 -5.00 13.73
N GLY A 156 13.77 -5.53 14.95
CA GLY A 156 15.00 -6.14 15.46
C GLY A 156 14.81 -7.38 16.33
N VAL A 157 13.70 -8.11 16.18
CA VAL A 157 13.46 -9.36 16.92
C VAL A 157 13.08 -10.49 15.97
N GLU A 158 14.09 -11.12 15.36
CA GLU A 158 14.16 -12.57 15.14
C GLU A 158 15.60 -13.05 15.32
#